data_AF-A0A1M5BIC5-F1
#
_entry.id   AF-A0A1M5BIC5-F1
#
_cell.length_a   1.000
_cell.length_b   1.000
_cell.length_c   1.000
_cell.angle_alpha   90.00
_cell.angle_beta   90.00
_cell.angle_gamma   90.00
#
_symmetry.space_group_name_H-M   'P 1'
#
loop_
_entity.id
_entity.type
_entity.pdbx_description
1 polymer ?
#
loop_
_entity_poly.entity_id
_entity_poly.type
_entity_poly.pdbx_seq_one_letter_code
_entity_poly.pdbx_strand_id
1 'polypeptide(L)'
;MKIYSSGAGRTFECVLHFAGYLAGYLYIASFAGTSSAVWGLSANIIEGREIVIEDESGRRIYLDTLGGQYRRIESKTGDVYHCVVLHKSAVFSENSPNPLIVAEDGDIDKAVGRYLTAKFPVPPEWEEDYYKILTYAELNMVRNPFIDVWKDLKVAKITAVNGYTNHDKLTDETLKEAITRGLKEGLLKIPESDAGGVFDPSWTMREYLKANARVLSERIKIVRPRHDPETDKLHPAIGRMERIPFPAQAHVIQGLVNTLEEQNMAVACGDMGTGKSIIALGVCNVLYEKKKGPMTVLLCAPGVTIPKWEKKEIAETLPDAKVLVIRSTEDAARYLRMVREGHRPKGLEFVLVGLDRAKLGPEPWFSGIWKRVRSTKEYA
;
A
#
# COMPACT_ATOMS: atom_id res chain seq x y z
N MET A 1 9.04 -14.52 30.26
CA MET A 1 10.09 -13.74 29.54
C MET A 1 9.80 -12.24 29.49
N LYS A 2 10.82 -11.39 29.64
CA LYS A 2 10.68 -9.93 29.75
C LYS A 2 11.61 -9.18 28.79
N ILE A 3 11.20 -8.00 28.37
CA ILE A 3 12.02 -7.03 27.64
C ILE A 3 11.95 -5.69 28.36
N TYR A 4 13.09 -5.05 28.57
CA TYR A 4 13.13 -3.75 29.21
C TYR A 4 14.25 -2.86 28.69
N SER A 5 14.09 -1.56 28.90
CA SER A 5 15.10 -0.56 28.58
C SER A 5 15.01 0.59 29.57
N SER A 6 16.16 1.18 29.89
CA SER A 6 16.28 2.29 30.82
C SER A 6 16.39 3.60 30.05
N GLY A 7 15.53 4.57 30.37
CA GLY A 7 15.58 5.90 29.79
C GLY A 7 14.99 6.97 30.69
N ALA A 8 15.60 8.16 30.68
CA ALA A 8 15.20 9.31 31.50
C ALA A 8 15.02 8.98 33.01
N GLY A 9 15.92 8.15 33.56
CA GLY A 9 15.90 7.75 34.97
C GLY A 9 14.80 6.75 35.34
N ARG A 10 14.12 6.13 34.35
CA ARG A 10 13.09 5.10 34.56
C ARG A 10 13.40 3.86 33.74
N THR A 11 13.00 2.70 34.25
CA THR A 11 13.05 1.43 33.52
C THR A 11 11.64 1.08 33.06
N PHE A 12 11.50 0.84 31.75
CA PHE A 12 10.24 0.40 31.17
C PHE A 12 10.34 -1.09 30.88
N GLU A 13 9.45 -1.88 31.49
CA GLU A 13 9.42 -3.35 31.37
C GLU A 13 8.11 -3.80 30.71
N CYS A 14 8.22 -4.69 29.73
CA CYS A 14 7.09 -5.33 29.07
C CYS A 14 7.27 -6.84 29.04
N VAL A 15 6.14 -7.56 28.91
CA VAL A 15 6.16 -8.99 28.60
C VAL A 15 6.57 -9.14 27.14
N LEU A 16 7.68 -9.85 26.90
CA LEU A 16 8.14 -10.13 25.55
C LEU A 16 7.30 -11.28 24.95
N HIS A 17 6.87 -11.13 23.70
CA HIS A 17 6.32 -12.25 22.92
C HIS A 17 7.42 -12.89 22.08
N PHE A 18 8.10 -12.09 21.27
CA PHE A 18 9.29 -12.52 20.53
C PHE A 18 10.19 -11.32 20.19
N ALA A 19 11.47 -11.59 19.94
CA ALA A 19 12.42 -10.63 19.38
C ALA A 19 13.32 -11.31 18.34
N GLY A 20 13.59 -10.62 17.24
CA GLY A 20 14.54 -11.03 16.21
C GLY A 20 15.73 -10.08 16.16
N TYR A 21 16.94 -10.61 16.21
CA TYR A 21 18.17 -9.84 16.21
C TYR A 21 19.27 -10.48 15.36
N LEU A 22 20.17 -9.66 14.84
CA LEU A 22 21.32 -10.12 14.05
C LEU A 22 22.54 -9.25 14.37
N ALA A 23 23.69 -9.88 14.60
CA ALA A 23 24.94 -9.20 14.94
C ALA A 23 24.81 -8.21 16.13
N GLY A 24 24.05 -8.58 17.16
CA GLY A 24 23.83 -7.75 18.36
C GLY A 24 22.77 -6.65 18.22
N TYR A 25 22.22 -6.44 17.03
CA TYR A 25 21.20 -5.40 16.79
C TYR A 25 19.78 -5.99 16.74
N LEU A 26 18.85 -5.34 17.43
CA LEU A 26 17.43 -5.66 17.36
C LEU A 26 16.85 -5.22 16.01
N TYR A 27 16.09 -6.09 15.35
CA TYR A 27 15.39 -5.74 14.11
C TYR A 27 13.87 -5.82 14.23
N ILE A 28 13.36 -6.67 15.12
CA ILE A 28 11.94 -6.82 15.34
C ILE A 28 11.70 -7.24 16.79
N ALA A 29 10.68 -6.67 17.43
CA ALA A 29 10.19 -7.16 18.71
C ALA A 29 8.68 -6.97 18.83
N SER A 30 8.03 -7.95 19.45
CA SER A 30 6.62 -7.91 19.84
C SER A 30 6.54 -8.03 21.36
N PHE A 31 5.85 -7.09 22.00
CA PHE A 31 5.73 -7.05 23.45
C PHE A 31 4.41 -6.38 23.89
N ALA A 32 3.99 -6.70 25.11
CA ALA A 32 2.75 -6.18 25.70
C ALA A 32 2.94 -5.71 27.14
N GLY A 33 2.11 -4.77 27.57
CA GLY A 33 2.14 -4.21 28.92
C GLY A 33 1.14 -3.08 29.11
N THR A 34 1.37 -2.26 30.14
CA THR A 34 0.62 -1.01 30.34
C THR A 34 0.99 0.02 29.27
N SER A 35 0.13 1.01 29.04
CA SER A 35 0.40 2.09 28.07
C SER A 35 1.74 2.78 28.32
N SER A 36 2.04 3.11 29.58
CA SER A 36 3.29 3.78 29.96
C SER A 36 4.53 2.92 29.69
N ALA A 37 4.45 1.63 29.97
CA ALA A 37 5.56 0.70 29.73
C ALA A 37 5.80 0.50 28.23
N VAL A 38 4.74 0.24 27.46
CA VAL A 38 4.82 0.00 26.01
C VAL A 38 5.31 1.24 25.27
N TRP A 39 4.79 2.41 25.60
CA TRP A 39 5.22 3.67 24.97
C TRP A 39 6.64 4.05 25.35
N GLY A 40 7.03 3.89 26.62
CA GLY A 40 8.39 4.16 27.07
C GLY A 40 9.42 3.23 26.42
N LEU A 41 9.13 1.92 26.40
CA LEU A 41 10.02 0.94 25.76
C LEU A 41 10.12 1.15 24.25
N SER A 42 8.99 1.33 23.56
CA SER A 42 9.02 1.59 22.10
C SER A 42 9.72 2.90 21.74
N ALA A 43 9.56 3.95 22.55
CA ALA A 43 10.30 5.20 22.38
C ALA A 43 11.81 4.99 22.55
N ASN A 44 12.24 4.28 23.59
CA ASN A 44 13.65 3.95 23.81
C ASN A 44 14.27 3.19 22.63
N ILE A 45 13.54 2.22 22.05
CA ILE A 45 13.99 1.48 20.85
C ILE A 45 14.14 2.43 19.66
N ILE A 46 13.18 3.32 19.44
CA ILE A 46 13.22 4.29 18.34
C ILE A 46 14.35 5.31 18.54
N GLU A 47 14.67 5.68 19.78
CA GLU A 47 15.75 6.60 20.13
C GLU A 47 17.16 5.98 20.02
N GLY A 48 17.28 4.68 19.79
CA GLY A 48 18.59 4.02 19.69
C GLY A 48 19.16 3.59 21.04
N ARG A 49 18.33 3.42 22.08
CA ARG A 49 18.80 2.96 23.39
C ARG A 49 18.98 1.44 23.41
N GLU A 50 19.91 0.97 24.24
CA GLU A 50 20.07 -0.46 24.51
C GLU A 50 18.78 -1.04 25.12
N ILE A 51 18.48 -2.27 24.73
CA ILE A 51 17.42 -3.08 25.34
C ILE A 51 18.03 -4.34 25.98
N VAL A 52 17.34 -4.87 26.98
CA VAL A 52 17.69 -6.13 27.62
C VAL A 52 16.50 -7.06 27.56
N ILE A 53 16.75 -8.29 27.12
CA ILE A 53 15.79 -9.40 27.16
C ILE A 53 16.22 -10.34 28.27
N GLU A 54 15.29 -10.67 29.17
CA GLU A 54 15.52 -11.60 30.29
C GLU A 54 14.57 -12.79 30.18
N ASP A 55 15.13 -13.99 30.17
CA ASP A 55 14.35 -15.23 30.25
C ASP A 55 13.99 -15.61 31.69
N GLU A 56 13.23 -16.70 31.85
CA GLU A 56 12.80 -17.15 33.18
C GLU A 56 13.91 -17.74 34.04
N SER A 57 15.03 -18.13 33.43
CA SER A 57 16.22 -18.58 34.16
C SER A 57 17.07 -17.40 34.68
N GLY A 58 16.70 -16.16 34.34
CA GLY A 58 17.46 -14.95 34.63
C GLY A 58 18.60 -14.69 33.65
N ARG A 59 18.69 -15.44 32.55
CA ARG A 59 19.67 -15.17 31.49
C ARG A 59 19.27 -13.91 30.75
N ARG A 60 20.25 -13.02 30.56
CA ARG A 60 20.09 -11.73 29.90
C ARG A 60 20.75 -11.69 28.53
N ILE A 61 20.07 -11.07 27.57
CA ILE A 61 20.58 -10.76 26.24
C ILE A 61 20.52 -9.24 26.09
N TYR A 62 21.67 -8.62 25.83
CA TYR A 62 21.82 -7.19 25.61
C TYR A 62 21.83 -6.96 24.10
N LEU A 63 20.97 -6.06 23.61
CA LEU A 63 20.87 -5.74 22.19
C LEU A 63 20.88 -4.22 21.99
N ASP A 64 21.68 -3.79 21.03
CA ASP A 64 21.67 -2.43 20.52
C ASP A 64 20.46 -2.19 19.60
N THR A 65 20.04 -0.94 19.48
CA THR A 65 18.95 -0.55 18.57
C THR A 65 19.43 0.46 17.54
N LEU A 66 18.93 0.31 16.31
CA LEU A 66 19.27 1.17 15.16
C LEU A 66 18.32 2.38 15.15
N GLY A 67 18.60 3.36 16.01
CA GLY A 67 17.74 4.52 16.25
C GLY A 67 17.22 5.19 14.96
N GLY A 68 15.97 5.64 14.98
CA GLY A 68 15.27 6.28 13.85
C GLY A 68 14.86 5.33 12.71
N GLN A 69 15.26 4.05 12.77
CA GLN A 69 14.98 3.06 11.73
C GLN A 69 13.84 2.10 12.07
N TYR A 70 12.97 2.42 13.04
CA TYR A 70 11.85 1.55 13.39
C TYR A 70 10.50 2.16 13.04
N ARG A 71 9.55 1.29 12.71
CA ARG A 71 8.12 1.58 12.62
C ARG A 71 7.40 0.84 13.75
N ARG A 72 6.42 1.51 14.34
CA ARG A 72 5.65 1.01 15.48
C ARG A 72 4.23 0.72 15.04
N ILE A 73 3.74 -0.47 15.39
CA ILE A 73 2.34 -0.88 15.21
C ILE A 73 1.79 -1.20 16.59
N GLU A 74 0.72 -0.52 16.98
CA GLU A 74 0.11 -0.68 18.29
C GLU A 74 -1.33 -1.14 18.17
N SER A 75 -1.75 -1.97 19.12
CA SER A 75 -3.14 -2.34 19.33
C SER A 75 -3.45 -2.34 20.83
N LYS A 76 -4.72 -2.20 21.18
CA LYS A 76 -5.22 -2.18 22.55
C LYS A 76 -6.33 -3.19 22.73
N THR A 77 -6.25 -3.99 23.79
CA THR A 77 -7.33 -4.90 24.22
C THR A 77 -7.56 -4.72 25.72
N GLY A 78 -8.71 -4.17 26.10
CA GLY A 78 -8.96 -3.78 27.50
C GLY A 78 -7.92 -2.75 27.95
N ASP A 79 -7.23 -3.03 29.06
CA ASP A 79 -6.17 -2.15 29.59
C ASP A 79 -4.75 -2.54 29.16
N VAL A 80 -4.63 -3.60 28.34
CA VAL A 80 -3.35 -4.08 27.84
C VAL A 80 -3.07 -3.50 26.46
N TYR A 81 -1.88 -2.94 26.31
CA TYR A 81 -1.35 -2.45 25.04
C TYR A 81 -0.38 -3.49 24.48
N HIS A 82 -0.51 -3.76 23.19
CA HIS A 82 0.41 -4.60 22.44
C HIS A 82 1.12 -3.74 21.39
N CYS A 83 2.43 -3.92 21.27
CA CYS A 83 3.25 -3.19 20.33
C CYS A 83 4.16 -4.15 19.58
N VAL A 84 4.24 -3.96 18.26
CA VAL A 84 5.27 -4.53 17.42
C VAL A 84 6.14 -3.38 16.92
N VAL A 85 7.44 -3.46 17.19
CA VAL A 85 8.46 -2.59 16.59
C VAL A 85 9.16 -3.38 15.49
N LEU A 86 9.23 -2.77 14.31
CA LEU A 86 9.79 -3.37 13.10
C LEU A 86 10.83 -2.43 12.55
N HIS A 87 12.03 -2.90 12.24
CA HIS A 87 12.97 -2.12 11.46
C HIS A 87 12.32 -1.76 10.11
N LYS A 88 12.55 -0.55 9.59
CA LYS A 88 11.92 -0.03 8.38
C LYS A 88 12.13 -0.94 7.17
N SER A 89 13.24 -1.68 7.13
CA SER A 89 13.48 -2.66 6.07
C SER A 89 12.50 -3.85 6.07
N ALA A 90 11.76 -4.09 7.15
CA ALA A 90 10.68 -5.09 7.21
C ALA A 90 9.33 -4.55 6.73
N VAL A 91 9.23 -3.24 6.47
CA VAL A 91 7.97 -2.60 6.09
C VAL A 91 7.85 -2.61 4.57
N PHE A 92 6.82 -3.30 4.05
CA PHE A 92 6.65 -3.51 2.61
C PHE A 92 6.65 -2.23 1.76
N SER A 93 6.08 -1.13 2.28
CA SER A 93 6.04 0.17 1.59
C SER A 93 7.38 0.89 1.53
N GLU A 94 8.34 0.50 2.38
CA GLU A 94 9.68 1.09 2.38
C GLU A 94 10.52 0.47 1.26
N ASN A 95 11.31 1.30 0.57
CA ASN A 95 12.24 0.83 -0.45
C ASN A 95 13.59 0.60 0.20
N SER A 96 13.69 -0.53 0.92
CA SER A 96 14.95 -0.95 1.53
C SER A 96 15.76 -1.81 0.56
N PRO A 97 17.06 -1.54 0.41
CA PRO A 97 17.93 -2.37 -0.42
C PRO A 97 18.20 -3.76 0.15
N ASN A 98 18.00 -3.95 1.46
CA ASN A 98 18.22 -5.21 2.16
C ASN A 98 16.98 -5.48 3.02
N PRO A 99 15.84 -5.80 2.38
CA PRO A 99 14.59 -5.97 3.08
C PRO A 99 14.67 -7.13 4.07
N LEU A 100 13.93 -6.98 5.17
CA LEU A 100 13.66 -8.07 6.10
C LEU A 100 12.36 -8.73 5.71
N ILE A 101 12.40 -10.05 5.57
CA ILE A 101 11.26 -10.88 5.25
C ILE A 101 10.83 -11.59 6.53
N VAL A 102 9.56 -11.47 6.86
CA VAL A 102 8.94 -12.11 8.02
C VAL A 102 8.05 -13.25 7.51
N ALA A 103 8.34 -14.48 7.93
CA ALA A 103 7.57 -15.67 7.59
C ALA A 103 6.87 -16.19 8.86
N GLU A 104 5.57 -15.92 8.99
CA GLU A 104 4.75 -16.32 10.14
C GLU A 104 4.67 -17.85 10.30
N ASP A 105 4.64 -18.57 9.17
CA ASP A 105 4.63 -20.04 9.08
C ASP A 105 6.03 -20.66 9.11
N GLY A 106 7.08 -19.83 9.17
CA GLY A 106 8.48 -20.25 9.19
C GLY A 106 9.07 -20.61 7.82
N ASP A 107 8.28 -20.56 6.75
CA ASP A 107 8.75 -20.82 5.39
C ASP A 107 9.33 -19.54 4.76
N ILE A 108 10.62 -19.29 5.04
CA ILE A 108 11.33 -18.11 4.54
C ILE A 108 11.43 -18.13 3.02
N ASP A 109 11.63 -19.29 2.41
CA ASP A 109 11.80 -19.43 0.96
C ASP A 109 10.55 -18.97 0.22
N LYS A 110 9.38 -19.44 0.67
CA LYS A 110 8.09 -19.02 0.14
C LYS A 110 7.80 -17.55 0.43
N ALA A 111 8.11 -17.07 1.63
CA ALA A 111 7.90 -15.67 1.99
C ALA A 111 8.75 -14.71 1.13
N VAL A 112 9.99 -15.10 0.80
CA VAL A 112 10.86 -14.35 -0.13
C VAL A 112 10.23 -14.29 -1.52
N GLY A 113 9.74 -15.42 -2.04
CA GLY A 113 9.03 -15.47 -3.31
C GLY A 113 7.84 -14.51 -3.37
N ARG A 114 6.95 -14.59 -2.38
CA ARG A 114 5.78 -13.72 -2.24
C ARG A 114 6.15 -12.24 -2.17
N TYR A 115 7.22 -11.92 -1.46
CA TYR A 115 7.71 -10.55 -1.38
C TYR A 115 8.13 -10.04 -2.77
N LEU A 116 8.89 -10.84 -3.53
CA LEU A 116 9.35 -10.42 -4.85
C LEU A 116 8.21 -10.26 -5.85
N THR A 117 7.27 -11.20 -5.90
CA THR A 117 6.13 -11.15 -6.83
C THR A 117 5.18 -10.00 -6.52
N ALA A 118 5.07 -9.60 -5.25
CA ALA A 118 4.29 -8.45 -4.83
C ALA A 118 5.02 -7.11 -5.05
N LYS A 119 6.35 -7.06 -4.91
CA LYS A 119 7.15 -5.84 -4.95
C LYS A 119 7.65 -5.49 -6.35
N PHE A 120 7.93 -6.51 -7.18
CA PHE A 120 8.53 -6.36 -8.50
C PHE A 120 7.65 -7.02 -9.58
N PRO A 121 7.71 -6.53 -10.84
CA PRO A 121 6.94 -7.10 -11.94
C PRO A 121 7.61 -8.37 -12.49
N VAL A 122 7.70 -9.40 -11.66
CA VAL A 122 8.34 -10.68 -11.97
C VAL A 122 7.30 -11.81 -12.04
N PRO A 123 7.53 -12.87 -12.84
CA PRO A 123 6.55 -13.95 -13.02
C PRO A 123 6.17 -14.65 -11.70
N PRO A 124 4.87 -14.75 -11.33
CA PRO A 124 4.45 -15.46 -10.13
C PRO A 124 4.70 -16.97 -10.19
N GLU A 125 4.88 -17.54 -11.38
CA GLU A 125 5.16 -18.97 -11.58
C GLU A 125 6.48 -19.43 -10.94
N TRP A 126 7.39 -18.49 -10.68
CA TRP A 126 8.66 -18.74 -9.99
C TRP A 126 8.62 -18.39 -8.50
N GLU A 127 7.44 -18.14 -7.91
CA GLU A 127 7.31 -17.79 -6.48
C GLU A 127 8.08 -18.77 -5.59
N GLU A 128 7.95 -20.07 -5.84
CA GLU A 128 8.63 -21.11 -5.06
C GLU A 128 10.11 -21.29 -5.42
N ASP A 129 10.63 -20.63 -6.46
CA ASP A 129 12.01 -20.81 -6.93
C ASP A 129 12.87 -19.55 -6.73
N TYR A 130 12.27 -18.40 -6.45
CA TYR A 130 13.02 -17.13 -6.30
C TYR A 130 14.07 -17.16 -5.20
N TYR A 131 13.86 -17.93 -4.14
CA TYR A 131 14.85 -18.07 -3.07
C TYR A 131 16.20 -18.62 -3.59
N LYS A 132 16.18 -19.41 -4.67
CA LYS A 132 17.38 -20.03 -5.27
C LYS A 132 18.34 -19.02 -5.91
N ILE A 133 17.83 -17.84 -6.28
CA ILE A 133 18.64 -16.78 -6.93
C ILE A 133 19.06 -15.68 -5.95
N LEU A 134 18.73 -15.83 -4.67
CA LEU A 134 18.99 -14.86 -3.60
C LEU A 134 19.82 -15.47 -2.47
N THR A 135 20.35 -14.61 -1.61
CA THR A 135 20.95 -15.03 -0.34
C THR A 135 20.36 -14.19 0.78
N TYR A 136 20.04 -14.84 1.89
CA TYR A 136 19.52 -14.18 3.07
C TYR A 136 20.21 -14.71 4.33
N ALA A 137 20.24 -13.88 5.37
CA ALA A 137 20.70 -14.25 6.70
C ALA A 137 19.49 -14.32 7.64
N GLU A 138 19.21 -15.49 8.21
CA GLU A 138 18.20 -15.64 9.24
C GLU A 138 18.60 -14.87 10.52
N LEU A 139 17.63 -14.24 11.16
CA LEU A 139 17.81 -13.58 12.45
C LEU A 139 17.77 -14.62 13.57
N ASN A 140 18.52 -14.35 14.63
CA ASN A 140 18.35 -15.06 15.89
C ASN A 140 17.03 -14.66 16.51
N MET A 141 16.20 -15.66 16.84
CA MET A 141 14.85 -15.44 17.35
C MET A 141 14.77 -15.86 18.81
N VAL A 142 14.40 -14.91 19.67
CA VAL A 142 13.99 -15.14 21.06
C VAL A 142 12.48 -15.22 21.11
N ARG A 143 11.91 -16.24 21.74
CA ARG A 143 10.46 -16.47 21.80
C ARG A 143 10.03 -16.78 23.22
N ASN A 144 8.89 -16.25 23.62
CA ASN A 144 8.27 -16.58 24.89
C ASN A 144 7.62 -17.97 24.79
N PRO A 145 8.05 -18.95 25.62
CA PRO A 145 7.58 -20.33 25.53
C PRO A 145 6.09 -20.49 25.88
N PHE A 146 5.47 -19.49 26.49
CA PHE A 146 4.03 -19.52 26.83
C PHE A 146 3.14 -18.94 25.73
N ILE A 147 3.70 -18.52 24.60
CA ILE A 147 2.95 -17.90 23.49
C ILE A 147 3.24 -18.67 22.20
N ASP A 148 2.46 -19.73 21.98
CA ASP A 148 2.66 -20.67 20.86
C ASP A 148 2.40 -20.07 19.48
N VAL A 149 1.66 -18.96 19.40
CA VAL A 149 1.29 -18.30 18.13
C VAL A 149 2.51 -17.95 17.27
N TRP A 150 3.67 -17.71 17.89
CA TRP A 150 4.89 -17.28 17.20
C TRP A 150 5.99 -18.35 17.15
N LYS A 151 5.68 -19.61 17.48
CA LYS A 151 6.69 -20.67 17.60
C LYS A 151 7.46 -20.92 16.29
N ASP A 152 6.76 -20.85 15.16
CA ASP A 152 7.31 -21.13 13.83
C ASP A 152 7.83 -19.87 13.13
N LEU A 153 7.50 -18.68 13.65
CA LEU A 153 7.88 -17.39 13.08
C LEU A 153 9.37 -17.32 12.79
N LYS A 154 9.76 -17.12 11.53
CA LYS A 154 11.14 -16.83 11.14
C LYS A 154 11.24 -15.44 10.53
N VAL A 155 12.43 -14.86 10.63
CA VAL A 155 12.75 -13.58 10.00
C VAL A 155 14.12 -13.68 9.35
N ALA A 156 14.23 -13.25 8.10
CA ALA A 156 15.49 -13.25 7.37
C ALA A 156 15.74 -11.90 6.71
N LYS A 157 17.01 -11.48 6.67
CA LYS A 157 17.45 -10.28 5.95
C LYS A 157 18.01 -10.70 4.60
N ILE A 158 17.48 -10.16 3.50
CA ILE A 158 18.10 -10.36 2.19
C ILE A 158 19.45 -9.64 2.19
N THR A 159 20.53 -10.42 2.03
CA THR A 159 21.91 -9.93 2.11
C THR A 159 22.52 -9.71 0.74
N ALA A 160 22.17 -10.52 -0.25
CA ALA A 160 22.66 -10.39 -1.60
C ALA A 160 21.67 -10.94 -2.62
N VAL A 161 21.74 -10.37 -3.82
CA VAL A 161 21.13 -10.88 -5.03
C VAL A 161 22.29 -11.40 -5.86
N ASN A 162 22.45 -12.72 -6.00
CA ASN A 162 23.55 -13.34 -6.74
C ASN A 162 24.99 -13.25 -6.13
N GLY A 163 25.18 -13.79 -4.92
CA GLY A 163 26.41 -14.50 -4.52
C GLY A 163 27.80 -13.79 -4.55
N TYR A 164 27.96 -12.55 -5.00
CA TYR A 164 29.25 -11.86 -5.07
C TYR A 164 29.23 -10.47 -4.43
N THR A 165 29.90 -10.37 -3.27
CA THR A 165 30.28 -9.15 -2.53
C THR A 165 29.16 -8.31 -1.89
N ASN A 166 29.54 -7.65 -0.78
CA ASN A 166 28.70 -6.91 0.18
C ASN A 166 28.00 -5.64 -0.35
N HIS A 167 27.71 -5.54 -1.65
CA HIS A 167 27.14 -4.34 -2.28
C HIS A 167 25.81 -4.54 -3.03
N ASP A 168 25.28 -5.76 -3.10
CA ASP A 168 24.08 -6.08 -3.89
C ASP A 168 22.79 -5.73 -3.14
N LYS A 169 22.41 -4.47 -3.32
CA LYS A 169 21.08 -3.97 -3.01
C LYS A 169 20.06 -4.67 -3.92
N LEU A 170 18.92 -5.09 -3.36
CA LEU A 170 17.79 -5.54 -4.16
C LEU A 170 17.22 -4.35 -4.94
N THR A 171 17.45 -4.34 -6.25
CA THR A 171 16.97 -3.35 -7.21
C THR A 171 16.43 -4.06 -8.44
N ASP A 172 15.70 -3.34 -9.30
CA ASP A 172 15.18 -3.89 -10.56
C ASP A 172 16.31 -4.44 -11.45
N GLU A 173 17.47 -3.78 -11.44
CA GLU A 173 18.65 -4.14 -12.23
C GLU A 173 19.29 -5.43 -11.71
N THR A 174 19.60 -5.50 -10.41
CA THR A 174 20.24 -6.68 -9.80
C THR A 174 19.32 -7.90 -9.84
N LEU A 175 18.01 -7.70 -9.66
CA LEU A 175 17.02 -8.77 -9.78
C LEU A 175 16.93 -9.31 -11.21
N LYS A 176 16.93 -8.42 -12.22
CA LYS A 176 16.94 -8.83 -13.63
C LYS A 176 18.18 -9.64 -13.98
N GLU A 177 19.35 -9.24 -13.50
CA GLU A 177 20.60 -9.98 -13.69
C GLU A 177 20.52 -11.38 -13.03
N ALA A 178 20.03 -11.45 -11.79
CA ALA A 178 19.86 -12.71 -11.08
C ALA A 178 18.85 -13.65 -11.76
N ILE A 179 17.73 -13.14 -12.26
CA ILE A 179 16.77 -13.93 -13.05
C ILE A 179 17.40 -14.44 -14.34
N THR A 180 18.11 -13.57 -15.07
CA THR A 180 18.78 -13.94 -16.33
C THR A 180 19.78 -15.07 -16.11
N ARG A 181 20.55 -15.00 -15.02
CA ARG A 181 21.48 -16.05 -14.63
C ARG A 181 20.75 -17.31 -14.16
N GLY A 182 19.72 -17.17 -13.31
CA GLY A 182 18.91 -18.29 -12.82
C GLY A 182 18.28 -19.09 -13.94
N LEU A 183 17.87 -18.43 -15.03
CA LEU A 183 17.40 -19.10 -16.25
C LEU A 183 18.52 -19.86 -16.96
N LYS A 184 19.71 -19.26 -17.11
CA LYS A 184 20.88 -19.90 -17.76
C LYS A 184 21.42 -21.08 -16.98
N GLU A 185 21.42 -21.00 -15.66
CA GLU A 185 21.88 -22.05 -14.74
C GLU A 185 20.80 -23.11 -14.46
N GLY A 186 19.56 -22.90 -14.92
CA GLY A 186 18.44 -23.82 -14.71
C GLY A 186 17.87 -23.82 -13.28
N LEU A 187 18.21 -22.81 -12.47
CA LEU A 187 17.66 -22.57 -11.15
C LEU A 187 16.18 -22.12 -11.23
N LEU A 188 15.88 -21.28 -12.22
CA LEU A 188 14.52 -20.89 -12.59
C LEU A 188 14.14 -21.63 -13.87
N LYS A 189 13.03 -22.37 -13.84
CA LYS A 189 12.57 -23.14 -14.99
C LYS A 189 11.34 -22.48 -15.59
N ILE A 190 11.34 -22.29 -16.91
CA ILE A 190 10.14 -21.86 -17.61
C ILE A 190 9.14 -23.02 -17.54
N PRO A 191 7.93 -22.83 -16.97
CA PRO A 191 6.93 -23.88 -16.91
C PRO A 191 6.56 -24.39 -18.29
N GLU A 192 6.29 -25.69 -18.40
CA GLU A 192 5.80 -26.25 -19.67
C GLU A 192 4.45 -25.62 -20.04
N SER A 193 4.28 -25.37 -21.34
CA SER A 193 3.06 -24.80 -21.89
C SER A 193 2.63 -25.61 -23.09
N ASP A 194 1.34 -25.87 -23.20
CA ASP A 194 0.69 -26.41 -24.40
C ASP A 194 0.62 -25.37 -25.53
N ALA A 195 1.06 -24.14 -25.29
CA ALA A 195 1.18 -23.12 -26.32
C ALA A 195 2.26 -23.52 -27.34
N GLY A 196 1.85 -23.74 -28.59
CA GLY A 196 2.75 -24.02 -29.73
C GLY A 196 3.56 -22.80 -30.20
N GLY A 197 4.03 -21.99 -29.25
CA GLY A 197 4.89 -20.85 -29.53
C GLY A 197 6.28 -21.29 -29.95
N VAL A 198 6.94 -20.45 -30.74
CA VAL A 198 8.31 -20.65 -31.21
C VAL A 198 9.20 -19.54 -30.65
N PHE A 199 10.43 -19.89 -30.28
CA PHE A 199 11.41 -18.93 -29.79
C PHE A 199 12.76 -19.18 -30.44
N ASP A 200 13.36 -18.12 -30.97
CA ASP A 200 14.72 -18.10 -31.45
C ASP A 200 15.47 -16.98 -30.71
N PRO A 201 16.58 -17.28 -30.01
CA PRO A 201 17.35 -16.29 -29.27
C PRO A 201 17.89 -15.13 -30.12
N SER A 202 17.97 -15.28 -31.44
CA SER A 202 18.44 -14.23 -32.36
C SER A 202 17.36 -13.20 -32.72
N TRP A 203 16.09 -13.47 -32.41
CA TRP A 203 14.98 -12.59 -32.80
C TRP A 203 14.93 -11.29 -32.01
N THR A 204 14.55 -10.23 -32.71
CA THR A 204 14.04 -9.01 -32.09
C THR A 204 12.65 -9.24 -31.50
N MET A 205 12.24 -8.38 -30.55
CA MET A 205 10.89 -8.43 -29.97
C MET A 205 9.78 -8.37 -31.04
N ARG A 206 10.01 -7.61 -32.13
CA ARG A 206 9.06 -7.50 -33.23
C ARG A 206 8.91 -8.81 -34.00
N GLU A 207 10.02 -9.50 -34.27
CA GLU A 207 10.01 -10.80 -34.97
C GLU A 207 9.34 -11.86 -34.11
N TYR A 208 9.66 -11.91 -32.81
CA TYR A 208 9.01 -12.80 -31.86
C TYR A 208 7.49 -12.60 -31.81
N LEU A 209 7.03 -11.35 -31.67
CA LEU A 209 5.59 -11.04 -31.64
C LEU A 209 4.90 -11.39 -32.95
N LYS A 210 5.56 -11.19 -34.09
CA LYS A 210 5.01 -11.53 -35.41
C LYS A 210 4.90 -13.04 -35.60
N ALA A 211 5.93 -13.80 -35.24
CA ALA A 211 5.96 -15.26 -35.34
C ALA A 211 4.92 -15.92 -34.43
N ASN A 212 4.67 -15.33 -33.25
CA ASN A 212 3.75 -15.86 -32.24
C ASN A 212 2.38 -15.17 -32.19
N ALA A 213 2.06 -14.28 -33.14
CA ALA A 213 0.86 -13.43 -33.09
C ALA A 213 -0.44 -14.23 -32.91
N ARG A 214 -0.56 -15.37 -33.61
CA ARG A 214 -1.73 -16.25 -33.53
C ARG A 214 -1.85 -16.92 -32.15
N VAL A 215 -0.76 -17.51 -31.66
CA VAL A 215 -0.72 -18.18 -30.34
C VAL A 215 -1.04 -17.19 -29.22
N LEU A 216 -0.46 -15.98 -29.28
CA LEU A 216 -0.74 -14.91 -28.34
C LEU A 216 -2.20 -14.45 -28.41
N SER A 217 -2.76 -14.29 -29.61
CA SER A 217 -4.18 -13.92 -29.77
C SER A 217 -5.13 -14.98 -29.19
N GLU A 218 -4.85 -16.27 -29.43
CA GLU A 218 -5.64 -17.37 -28.87
C GLU A 218 -5.56 -17.40 -27.34
N ARG A 219 -4.38 -17.14 -26.75
CA ARG A 219 -4.23 -17.00 -25.28
C ARG A 219 -4.97 -15.78 -24.72
N ILE A 220 -4.96 -14.64 -25.41
CA ILE A 220 -5.70 -13.44 -24.97
C ILE A 220 -7.20 -13.72 -24.94
N LYS A 221 -7.74 -14.51 -25.87
CA LYS A 221 -9.16 -14.90 -25.88
C LYS A 221 -9.59 -15.69 -24.64
N ILE A 222 -8.66 -16.36 -23.95
CA ILE A 222 -8.95 -17.05 -22.69
C ILE A 222 -9.33 -16.03 -21.60
N VAL A 223 -8.75 -14.83 -21.64
CA VAL A 223 -9.09 -13.74 -20.75
C VAL A 223 -10.36 -13.05 -21.28
N ARG A 224 -11.52 -13.50 -20.79
CA ARG A 224 -12.79 -12.87 -21.13
C ARG A 224 -12.81 -11.43 -20.59
N PRO A 225 -12.99 -10.40 -21.42
CA PRO A 225 -13.15 -9.04 -20.93
C PRO A 225 -14.42 -8.94 -20.08
N ARG A 226 -14.41 -8.08 -19.07
CA ARG A 226 -15.58 -7.85 -18.21
C ARG A 226 -16.74 -7.17 -18.93
N HIS A 227 -16.48 -6.55 -20.07
CA HIS A 227 -17.49 -5.95 -20.94
C HIS A 227 -17.04 -6.13 -22.39
N ASP A 228 -17.87 -6.77 -23.19
CA ASP A 228 -17.70 -6.90 -24.63
C ASP A 228 -18.61 -5.90 -25.35
N PRO A 229 -18.06 -4.90 -26.06
CA PRO A 229 -18.86 -3.92 -26.81
C PRO A 229 -19.80 -4.51 -27.86
N GLU A 230 -19.50 -5.70 -28.40
CA GLU A 230 -20.29 -6.32 -29.47
C GLU A 230 -21.50 -7.09 -28.93
N THR A 231 -21.40 -7.64 -27.73
CA THR A 231 -22.40 -8.57 -27.17
C THR A 231 -23.10 -8.05 -25.92
N ASP A 232 -22.41 -7.26 -25.09
CA ASP A 232 -22.92 -6.81 -23.80
C ASP A 232 -23.72 -5.50 -23.92
N LYS A 233 -24.86 -5.46 -23.21
CA LYS A 233 -25.74 -4.30 -23.18
C LYS A 233 -25.23 -3.20 -22.25
N LEU A 234 -25.40 -1.96 -22.69
CA LEU A 234 -25.15 -0.78 -21.86
C LEU A 234 -26.27 -0.57 -20.84
N HIS A 235 -25.92 -0.13 -19.64
CA HIS A 235 -26.90 0.24 -18.63
C HIS A 235 -27.71 1.47 -19.07
N PRO A 236 -29.06 1.46 -18.98
CA PRO A 236 -29.90 2.58 -19.46
C PRO A 236 -29.60 3.93 -18.81
N ALA A 237 -29.05 3.94 -17.59
CA ALA A 237 -28.63 5.19 -16.93
C ALA A 237 -27.61 5.99 -17.74
N ILE A 238 -26.77 5.33 -18.55
CA ILE A 238 -25.77 6.02 -19.39
C ILE A 238 -26.47 6.88 -20.45
N GLY A 239 -27.52 6.35 -21.08
CA GLY A 239 -28.31 7.06 -22.09
C GLY A 239 -29.32 8.06 -21.52
N ARG A 240 -29.48 8.11 -20.19
CA ARG A 240 -30.38 9.06 -19.49
C ARG A 240 -29.64 10.25 -18.87
N MET A 241 -28.31 10.34 -19.04
CA MET A 241 -27.56 11.53 -18.63
C MET A 241 -27.89 12.71 -19.55
N GLU A 242 -27.88 13.92 -19.00
CA GLU A 242 -28.19 15.13 -19.77
C GLU A 242 -27.18 15.33 -20.90
N ARG A 243 -25.90 15.18 -20.57
CA ARG A 243 -24.83 15.07 -21.56
C ARG A 243 -24.55 13.60 -21.86
N ILE A 244 -25.02 13.14 -23.02
CA ILE A 244 -24.87 11.74 -23.44
C ILE A 244 -23.42 11.48 -23.93
N PRO A 245 -22.74 10.43 -23.42
CA PRO A 245 -21.38 10.09 -23.83
C PRO A 245 -21.36 9.47 -25.22
N PHE A 246 -20.23 9.59 -25.93
CA PHE A 246 -20.03 8.89 -27.19
C PHE A 246 -20.07 7.36 -27.00
N PRO A 247 -20.41 6.57 -28.03
CA PRO A 247 -20.52 5.11 -27.91
C PRO A 247 -19.29 4.45 -27.29
N ALA A 248 -18.08 4.85 -27.73
CA ALA A 248 -16.84 4.34 -27.15
C ALA A 248 -16.71 4.65 -25.64
N GLN A 249 -17.09 5.86 -25.22
CA GLN A 249 -17.08 6.25 -23.80
C GLN A 249 -18.13 5.48 -23.00
N ALA A 250 -19.30 5.22 -23.59
CA ALA A 250 -20.37 4.45 -22.96
C ALA A 250 -19.95 3.00 -22.67
N HIS A 251 -19.27 2.34 -23.62
CA HIS A 251 -18.70 1.00 -23.39
C HIS A 251 -17.59 1.00 -22.34
N VAL A 252 -16.75 2.04 -22.31
CA VAL A 252 -15.74 2.20 -21.24
C VAL A 252 -16.43 2.37 -19.87
N ILE A 253 -17.48 3.20 -19.78
CA ILE A 253 -18.28 3.34 -18.55
C ILE A 253 -18.80 1.97 -18.10
N GLN A 254 -19.39 1.18 -18.99
CA GLN A 254 -19.94 -0.13 -18.65
C GLN A 254 -18.84 -1.10 -18.19
N GLY A 255 -17.69 -1.14 -18.88
CA GLY A 255 -16.55 -1.96 -18.46
C GLY A 255 -15.97 -1.59 -17.10
N LEU A 256 -15.91 -0.28 -16.79
CA LEU A 256 -15.50 0.19 -15.47
C LEU A 256 -16.51 -0.17 -14.39
N VAL A 257 -17.81 -0.07 -14.67
CA VAL A 257 -18.87 -0.49 -13.74
C VAL A 257 -18.77 -1.98 -13.45
N ASN A 258 -18.69 -2.83 -14.48
CA ASN A 258 -18.56 -4.28 -14.31
C ASN A 258 -17.28 -4.64 -13.52
N THR A 259 -16.19 -3.89 -13.74
CA THR A 259 -14.96 -4.02 -12.95
C THR A 259 -15.18 -3.70 -11.48
N LEU A 260 -15.89 -2.62 -11.17
CA LEU A 260 -16.16 -2.18 -9.79
C LEU A 260 -17.17 -3.06 -9.05
N GLU A 261 -17.93 -3.91 -9.75
CA GLU A 261 -18.79 -4.91 -9.12
C GLU A 261 -18.01 -6.09 -8.56
N GLU A 262 -16.84 -6.40 -9.11
CA GLU A 262 -15.98 -7.50 -8.67
C GLU A 262 -14.73 -7.03 -7.92
N GLN A 263 -14.29 -5.79 -8.15
CA GLN A 263 -13.05 -5.24 -7.63
C GLN A 263 -13.27 -3.91 -6.94
N ASN A 264 -12.42 -3.60 -5.97
CA ASN A 264 -12.49 -2.34 -5.24
C ASN A 264 -11.86 -1.14 -6.00
N MET A 265 -11.29 -1.37 -7.19
CA MET A 265 -10.60 -0.36 -7.97
C MET A 265 -10.76 -0.59 -9.48
N ALA A 266 -10.96 0.50 -10.21
CA ALA A 266 -10.91 0.53 -11.67
C ALA A 266 -10.14 1.77 -12.12
N VAL A 267 -9.32 1.62 -13.16
CA VAL A 267 -8.49 2.72 -13.69
C VAL A 267 -8.83 2.94 -15.16
N ALA A 268 -9.28 4.16 -15.48
CA ALA A 268 -9.51 4.59 -16.85
C ALA A 268 -8.29 5.35 -17.38
N CYS A 269 -7.43 4.67 -18.13
CA CYS A 269 -6.27 5.30 -18.79
C CYS A 269 -6.63 5.64 -20.23
N GLY A 270 -6.61 6.92 -20.58
CA GLY A 270 -6.86 7.37 -21.94
C GLY A 270 -6.25 8.74 -22.19
N ASP A 271 -6.01 9.07 -23.44
CA ASP A 271 -5.33 10.30 -23.85
C ASP A 271 -6.06 11.57 -23.40
N MET A 272 -5.34 12.68 -23.35
CA MET A 272 -5.94 13.98 -23.06
C MET A 272 -7.01 14.31 -24.12
N GLY A 273 -8.18 14.77 -23.68
CA GLY A 273 -9.30 15.10 -24.57
C GLY A 273 -10.29 13.96 -24.85
N THR A 274 -10.00 12.71 -24.46
CA THR A 274 -10.90 11.55 -24.68
C THR A 274 -12.18 11.53 -23.81
N GLY A 275 -12.38 12.52 -22.95
CA GLY A 275 -13.58 12.63 -22.11
C GLY A 275 -13.53 11.80 -20.81
N LYS A 276 -12.37 11.69 -20.16
CA LYS A 276 -12.26 11.01 -18.86
C LYS A 276 -13.24 11.54 -17.79
N SER A 277 -13.57 12.83 -17.82
CA SER A 277 -14.52 13.44 -16.89
C SER A 277 -15.94 12.88 -17.08
N ILE A 278 -16.45 12.85 -18.31
CA ILE A 278 -17.78 12.29 -18.60
C ILE A 278 -17.83 10.79 -18.34
N ILE A 279 -16.73 10.06 -18.59
CA ILE A 279 -16.60 8.65 -18.22
C ILE A 279 -16.73 8.48 -16.69
N ALA A 280 -16.00 9.27 -15.91
CA ALA A 280 -16.07 9.19 -14.44
C ALA A 280 -17.47 9.49 -13.90
N LEU A 281 -18.14 10.52 -14.44
CA LEU A 281 -19.53 10.85 -14.07
C LEU A 281 -20.52 9.77 -14.48
N GLY A 282 -20.35 9.17 -15.66
CA GLY A 282 -21.16 8.04 -16.13
C GLY A 282 -21.06 6.82 -15.22
N VAL A 283 -19.84 6.48 -14.77
CA VAL A 283 -19.65 5.40 -13.79
C VAL A 283 -20.40 5.72 -12.49
N CYS A 284 -20.25 6.93 -11.96
CA CYS A 284 -20.95 7.36 -10.74
C CYS A 284 -22.47 7.26 -10.89
N ASN A 285 -23.01 7.71 -12.03
CA ASN A 285 -24.44 7.67 -12.30
C ASN A 285 -24.98 6.23 -12.36
N VAL A 286 -24.29 5.33 -13.07
CA VAL A 286 -24.71 3.92 -13.15
C VAL A 286 -24.66 3.25 -11.77
N LEU A 287 -23.59 3.47 -11.00
CA LEU A 287 -23.48 2.90 -9.65
C LEU A 287 -24.57 3.44 -8.70
N TYR A 288 -24.89 4.72 -8.79
CA TYR A 288 -25.96 5.35 -8.04
C TYR A 288 -27.33 4.72 -8.37
N GLU A 289 -27.65 4.58 -9.66
CA GLU A 289 -28.89 3.97 -10.11
C GLU A 289 -29.01 2.49 -9.71
N LYS A 290 -27.91 1.74 -9.77
CA LYS A 290 -27.86 0.34 -9.31
C LYS A 290 -28.07 0.21 -7.80
N LYS A 291 -27.51 1.12 -7.00
CA LYS A 291 -27.62 1.11 -5.53
C LYS A 291 -29.04 1.38 -5.02
N LYS A 292 -29.90 2.06 -5.82
CA LYS A 292 -31.28 2.46 -5.45
C LYS A 292 -31.36 3.17 -4.09
N GLY A 293 -30.33 3.94 -3.75
CA GLY A 293 -30.19 4.64 -2.47
C GLY A 293 -29.15 5.74 -2.59
N PRO A 294 -29.05 6.63 -1.60
CA PRO A 294 -28.22 7.81 -1.73
C PRO A 294 -26.72 7.45 -1.76
N MET A 295 -25.95 8.26 -2.49
CA MET A 295 -24.55 8.00 -2.77
C MET A 295 -23.75 9.29 -2.68
N THR A 296 -22.70 9.29 -1.86
CA THR A 296 -21.69 10.36 -1.84
C THR A 296 -20.48 9.91 -2.63
N VAL A 297 -19.98 10.77 -3.51
CA VAL A 297 -18.73 10.59 -4.26
C VAL A 297 -17.73 11.65 -3.81
N LEU A 298 -16.58 11.23 -3.32
CA LEU A 298 -15.45 12.13 -3.12
C LEU A 298 -14.68 12.28 -4.43
N LEU A 299 -14.64 13.49 -4.97
CA LEU A 299 -13.93 13.82 -6.20
C LEU A 299 -12.69 14.66 -5.88
N CYS A 300 -11.52 14.07 -6.12
CA CYS A 300 -10.23 14.73 -5.95
C CYS A 300 -9.68 15.16 -7.32
N ALA A 301 -9.40 16.45 -7.49
CA ALA A 301 -8.83 17.00 -8.72
C ALA A 301 -7.86 18.16 -8.42
N PRO A 302 -6.98 18.58 -9.36
CA PRO A 302 -6.17 19.78 -9.19
C PRO A 302 -7.04 21.00 -8.85
N GLY A 303 -6.63 21.82 -7.88
CA GLY A 303 -7.49 22.87 -7.31
C GLY A 303 -8.06 23.84 -8.34
N VAL A 304 -7.26 24.17 -9.36
CA VAL A 304 -7.64 25.05 -10.47
C VAL A 304 -8.77 24.49 -11.35
N THR A 305 -9.00 23.17 -11.35
CA THR A 305 -10.03 22.52 -12.16
C THR A 305 -11.36 22.36 -11.43
N ILE A 306 -11.40 22.58 -10.11
CA ILE A 306 -12.61 22.41 -9.29
C ILE A 306 -13.80 23.24 -9.81
N PRO A 307 -13.66 24.53 -10.19
CA PRO A 307 -14.77 25.29 -10.76
C PRO A 307 -15.29 24.70 -12.07
N LYS A 308 -14.41 24.11 -12.88
CA LYS A 308 -14.80 23.43 -14.13
C LYS A 308 -15.57 22.14 -13.81
N TRP A 309 -15.09 21.34 -12.86
CA TRP A 309 -15.80 20.15 -12.41
C TRP A 309 -17.22 20.46 -11.92
N GLU A 310 -17.36 21.43 -11.03
CA GLU A 310 -18.66 21.85 -10.48
C GLU A 310 -19.59 22.39 -11.58
N LYS A 311 -19.13 23.40 -12.34
CA LYS A 311 -20.02 24.20 -13.21
C LYS A 311 -20.19 23.67 -14.62
N LYS A 312 -19.25 22.86 -15.12
CA LYS A 312 -19.19 22.43 -16.52
C LYS A 312 -19.25 20.92 -16.69
N GLU A 313 -18.59 20.15 -15.84
CA GLU A 313 -18.63 18.70 -15.98
C GLU A 313 -19.88 18.13 -15.28
N ILE A 314 -20.05 18.37 -13.97
CA ILE A 314 -21.15 17.80 -13.19
C ILE A 314 -22.48 18.46 -13.55
N ALA A 315 -22.57 19.79 -13.48
CA ALA A 315 -23.83 20.49 -13.71
C ALA A 315 -24.43 20.25 -15.11
N GLU A 316 -23.59 20.10 -16.15
CA GLU A 316 -24.06 19.85 -17.52
C GLU A 316 -24.33 18.36 -17.79
N THR A 317 -23.74 17.43 -17.02
CA THR A 317 -23.91 15.97 -17.25
C THR A 317 -24.99 15.36 -16.36
N LEU A 318 -25.04 15.77 -15.08
CA LEU A 318 -25.89 15.25 -14.02
C LEU A 318 -26.50 16.42 -13.22
N PRO A 319 -27.46 17.16 -13.79
CA PRO A 319 -27.98 18.39 -13.17
C PRO A 319 -28.66 18.16 -11.81
N ASP A 320 -29.20 16.97 -11.57
CA ASP A 320 -29.82 16.60 -10.29
C ASP A 320 -28.81 16.26 -9.19
N ALA A 321 -27.53 16.12 -9.53
CA ALA A 321 -26.50 15.78 -8.56
C ALA A 321 -26.14 17.02 -7.71
N LYS A 322 -26.13 16.84 -6.39
CA LYS A 322 -25.73 17.90 -5.47
C LYS A 322 -24.20 18.01 -5.45
N VAL A 323 -23.67 19.23 -5.43
CA VAL A 323 -22.23 19.48 -5.35
C VAL A 323 -21.90 20.25 -4.07
N LEU A 324 -20.89 19.78 -3.34
CA LEU A 324 -20.29 20.44 -2.19
C LEU A 324 -18.80 20.59 -2.44
N VAL A 325 -18.25 21.79 -2.28
CA VAL A 325 -16.82 22.05 -2.50
C VAL A 325 -16.14 22.33 -1.17
N ILE A 326 -15.18 21.49 -0.79
CA ILE A 326 -14.31 21.73 0.36
C ILE A 326 -13.20 22.68 -0.09
N ARG A 327 -13.31 23.95 0.30
CA ARG A 327 -12.30 24.95 -0.01
C ARG A 327 -11.28 25.02 1.12
N SER A 328 -11.68 25.05 2.39
CA SER A 328 -10.72 25.15 3.50
C SER A 328 -10.80 24.02 4.52
N THR A 329 -9.86 24.00 5.47
CA THR A 329 -9.90 23.09 6.62
C THR A 329 -11.16 23.31 7.45
N GLU A 330 -11.67 24.55 7.55
CA GLU A 330 -12.94 24.86 8.19
C GLU A 330 -14.13 24.26 7.45
N ASP A 331 -14.12 24.26 6.11
CA ASP A 331 -15.14 23.59 5.31
C ASP A 331 -15.11 22.07 5.53
N ALA A 332 -13.91 21.49 5.57
CA ALA A 332 -13.73 20.07 5.86
C ALA A 332 -14.24 19.71 7.26
N ALA A 333 -13.88 20.51 8.27
CA ALA A 333 -14.35 20.34 9.65
C ALA A 333 -15.87 20.53 9.76
N ARG A 334 -16.44 21.48 9.02
CA ARG A 334 -17.89 21.70 8.95
C ARG A 334 -18.61 20.51 8.31
N TYR A 335 -18.09 20.01 7.20
CA TYR A 335 -18.63 18.83 6.54
C TYR A 335 -18.57 17.61 7.48
N LEU A 336 -17.45 17.41 8.17
CA LEU A 336 -17.29 16.33 9.16
C LEU A 336 -18.29 16.45 10.32
N ARG A 337 -18.49 17.64 10.87
CA ARG A 337 -19.52 17.88 11.91
C ARG A 337 -20.91 17.56 11.39
N MET A 338 -21.26 18.07 10.22
CA MET A 338 -22.54 17.82 9.57
C MET A 338 -22.81 16.32 9.37
N VAL A 339 -21.81 15.55 8.93
CA VAL A 339 -21.91 14.09 8.78
C VAL A 339 -22.07 13.38 10.14
N ARG A 340 -21.33 13.81 11.17
CA ARG A 340 -21.44 13.26 12.54
C ARG A 340 -22.79 13.56 13.18
N GLU A 341 -23.42 14.68 12.82
CA GLU A 341 -24.77 15.08 13.25
C GLU A 341 -25.89 14.34 12.48
N GLY A 342 -25.53 13.38 11.62
CA GLY A 342 -26.49 12.49 10.96
C GLY A 342 -26.87 12.90 9.54
N HIS A 343 -26.15 13.84 8.92
CA HIS A 343 -26.39 14.16 7.51
C HIS A 343 -26.22 12.93 6.63
N ARG A 344 -27.27 12.66 5.83
CA ARG A 344 -27.26 11.67 4.76
C ARG A 344 -27.62 12.37 3.45
N PRO A 345 -26.89 12.09 2.35
CA PRO A 345 -27.32 12.56 1.03
C PRO A 345 -28.73 12.06 0.73
N LYS A 346 -29.51 12.84 -0.04
CA LYS A 346 -30.84 12.44 -0.51
C LYS A 346 -30.81 11.75 -1.88
N GLY A 347 -29.72 11.92 -2.62
CA GLY A 347 -29.51 11.34 -3.95
C GLY A 347 -28.01 11.19 -4.21
N LEU A 348 -27.59 11.47 -5.45
CA LEU A 348 -26.17 11.55 -5.81
C LEU A 348 -25.59 12.90 -5.35
N GLU A 349 -24.57 12.85 -4.49
CA GLU A 349 -23.85 14.02 -4.00
C GLU A 349 -22.36 13.89 -4.29
N PHE A 350 -21.77 14.91 -4.92
CA PHE A 350 -20.33 15.03 -5.12
C PHE A 350 -19.73 15.98 -4.09
N VAL A 351 -18.70 15.51 -3.39
CA VAL A 351 -17.85 16.31 -2.50
C VAL A 351 -16.51 16.52 -3.19
N LEU A 352 -16.22 17.76 -3.59
CA LEU A 352 -15.03 18.12 -4.35
C LEU A 352 -13.94 18.63 -3.42
N VAL A 353 -12.72 18.12 -3.61
CA VAL A 353 -11.52 18.58 -2.89
C VAL A 353 -10.35 18.75 -3.84
N GLY A 354 -9.64 19.88 -3.70
CA GLY A 354 -8.42 20.14 -4.45
C GLY A 354 -7.25 19.29 -3.95
N LEU A 355 -6.54 18.58 -4.83
CA LEU A 355 -5.36 17.77 -4.46
C LEU A 355 -4.28 18.60 -3.77
N ASP A 356 -4.06 19.83 -4.22
CA ASP A 356 -3.08 20.75 -3.64
C ASP A 356 -3.41 21.11 -2.20
N ARG A 357 -4.71 21.10 -1.84
CA ARG A 357 -5.19 21.37 -0.49
C ARG A 357 -5.26 20.10 0.37
N ALA A 358 -5.62 18.96 -0.22
CA ALA A 358 -5.64 17.68 0.50
C ALA A 358 -4.25 17.25 1.02
N LYS A 359 -3.17 17.73 0.39
CA LYS A 359 -1.78 17.52 0.84
C LYS A 359 -1.41 18.37 2.07
N LEU A 360 -2.12 19.45 2.32
CA LEU A 360 -1.87 20.28 3.48
C LEU A 360 -2.45 19.56 4.70
N GLY A 361 -1.57 19.13 5.61
CA GLY A 361 -1.99 18.76 6.97
C GLY A 361 -2.63 19.96 7.68
N PRO A 362 -3.01 19.85 8.96
CA PRO A 362 -3.27 21.04 9.75
C PRO A 362 -2.04 21.94 9.62
N GLU A 363 -2.19 23.12 9.00
CA GLU A 363 -1.06 24.03 8.79
C GLU A 363 -0.39 24.27 10.16
N PRO A 364 0.89 23.90 10.35
CA PRO A 364 1.59 24.15 11.62
C PRO A 364 1.91 25.64 11.78
N TRP A 365 1.73 26.43 10.73
CA TRP A 365 1.85 27.88 10.77
C TRP A 365 0.63 28.44 11.50
N PHE A 366 0.78 28.60 12.81
CA PHE A 366 0.00 29.56 13.56
C PHE A 366 0.08 30.90 12.84
N SER A 367 -0.97 31.29 12.11
CA SER A 367 -1.20 32.67 11.74
C SER A 367 -1.61 33.39 13.01
N GLY A 368 -0.61 33.70 13.85
CA GLY A 368 -0.80 34.57 14.98
C GLY A 368 -1.38 35.88 14.48
N ILE A 369 -2.56 36.26 14.96
CA ILE A 369 -2.98 37.64 14.86
C ILE A 369 -2.01 38.41 15.76
N TRP A 370 -1.03 39.08 15.16
CA TRP A 370 -0.12 39.97 15.86
C TRP A 370 -0.93 41.15 16.41
N LYS A 371 -1.47 40.98 17.63
CA LYS A 371 -2.08 42.09 18.36
C LYS A 371 -0.97 42.91 18.99
N ARG A 372 -0.99 44.21 18.69
CA ARG A 372 -0.13 45.19 19.36
C ARG A 372 -0.29 45.03 20.88
N VAL A 373 0.82 44.81 21.59
CA VAL A 373 0.81 44.90 23.04
C VAL A 373 0.39 46.33 23.38
N ARG A 374 -0.64 46.51 24.21
CA ARG A 374 -1.07 47.85 24.62
C ARG A 374 0.17 48.58 25.17
N SER A 375 0.34 49.85 24.78
CA SER A 375 1.45 50.72 25.16
C SER A 375 2.84 50.46 24.54
N THR A 376 3.01 49.54 23.57
CA THR A 376 4.31 49.38 22.85
C THR A 376 4.21 49.74 21.36
N LYS A 377 5.35 50.13 20.77
CA LYS A 377 5.48 50.38 19.32
C LYS A 377 5.99 49.18 18.54
N GLU A 378 6.41 48.11 19.21
CA GLU A 378 6.97 46.90 18.61
C GLU A 378 5.93 45.77 18.54
N TYR A 379 6.04 44.95 17.51
CA TYR A 379 5.25 43.72 17.31
C TYR A 379 5.99 42.56 18.00
N ALA A 380 5.28 41.69 18.72
CA ALA A 380 5.85 40.61 19.55
C ALA A 380 5.79 39.23 18.91
#